data_AF-A0AAV6GE66-F1
#
_entry.id   AF-A0AAV6GE66-F1
#
_cell.length_a   1.000
_cell.length_b   1.000
_cell.length_c   1.000
_cell.angle_alpha   90.00
_cell.angle_beta   90.00
_cell.angle_gamma   90.00
#
_symmetry.space_group_name_H-M   'P 1'
#
loop_
_entity.id
_entity.type
_entity.pdbx_description
1 polymer ?
#
loop_
_entity_poly.entity_id
_entity_poly.type
_entity_poly.pdbx_seq_one_letter_code
_entity_poly.pdbx_strand_id
1 'polypeptide(L)'
;MSDGAKNGSDSLKDAPLPVEIWPELERAESLARGAALKWASGVFCRPEQLERLGQYKKRETQRTSSIHSRLKSVVQSYLEGVGWGLEQLRDAREELREVSHTMQKVSAEAQKAVSGASALQELQEVADNHCQLLAAVSNLPRLYLVKSKVLETERLVESRRLLEAHARLMELERWQDEVLLQLCAPGGCGGPSLAPEDELMVRDYFSGVGGWWTRWARSCGRWSGAAWRRHARTPRFWCRP
;
A
#
# COMPACT_ATOMS: atom_id res chain seq x y z
N MET A 1 53.45 -17.11 40.86
CA MET A 1 53.02 -16.79 42.24
C MET A 1 51.72 -16.02 42.14
N SER A 2 50.82 -16.34 43.07
CA SER A 2 49.58 -15.66 43.43
C SER A 2 48.29 -15.90 42.63
N ASP A 3 47.52 -16.83 43.21
CA ASP A 3 46.23 -16.58 43.85
C ASP A 3 44.97 -16.51 42.97
N GLY A 4 44.35 -17.67 42.80
CA GLY A 4 43.21 -18.02 43.67
C GLY A 4 41.94 -17.17 43.54
N ALA A 5 40.95 -17.70 42.81
CA ALA A 5 39.54 -17.44 43.08
C ALA A 5 38.71 -18.70 42.80
N LYS A 6 38.74 -19.64 43.76
CA LYS A 6 37.59 -20.51 44.01
C LYS A 6 36.56 -19.63 44.71
N ASN A 7 35.36 -19.50 44.16
CA ASN A 7 34.20 -19.17 44.97
C ASN A 7 33.03 -20.05 44.53
N GLY A 8 32.64 -20.93 45.45
CA GLY A 8 31.49 -21.79 45.30
C GLY A 8 30.24 -20.95 45.24
N SER A 9 29.42 -21.19 44.22
CA SER A 9 27.99 -20.89 44.31
C SER A 9 27.35 -22.06 45.05
N ASP A 10 27.09 -21.77 46.31
CA ASP A 10 26.31 -22.50 47.29
C ASP A 10 25.39 -23.59 46.73
N SER A 11 25.56 -24.77 47.31
CA SER A 11 24.49 -25.69 47.64
C SER A 11 23.26 -24.91 48.12
N LEU A 12 22.35 -24.59 47.20
CA LEU A 12 21.00 -24.19 47.53
C LEU A 12 20.34 -25.43 48.12
N LYS A 13 20.52 -25.56 49.43
CA LYS A 13 19.86 -26.53 50.29
C LYS A 13 18.40 -26.63 49.83
N ASP A 14 17.99 -27.84 49.46
CA ASP A 14 16.60 -28.27 49.43
C ASP A 14 15.98 -27.98 50.81
N ALA A 15 15.60 -26.73 51.05
CA ALA A 15 14.65 -26.40 52.06
C ALA A 15 13.32 -26.94 51.53
N PRO A 16 12.67 -27.91 52.19
CA PRO A 16 11.31 -28.28 51.82
C PRO A 16 10.51 -27.00 51.96
N LEU A 17 10.06 -26.45 50.82
CA LEU A 17 9.05 -25.40 50.84
C LEU A 17 7.93 -25.91 51.74
N PRO A 18 7.45 -25.09 52.71
CA PRO A 18 6.32 -25.49 53.53
C PRO A 18 5.25 -26.00 52.58
N VAL A 19 4.86 -27.27 52.73
CA VAL A 19 3.73 -27.80 51.98
C VAL A 19 2.56 -26.93 52.41
N GLU A 20 2.21 -25.95 51.57
CA GLU A 20 1.01 -25.16 51.74
C GLU A 20 -0.13 -26.15 51.55
N ILE A 21 -0.55 -26.77 52.66
CA ILE A 21 -1.74 -27.58 52.67
C ILE A 21 -2.88 -26.60 52.40
N TRP A 22 -3.46 -26.69 51.21
CA TRP A 22 -4.52 -25.79 50.81
C TRP A 22 -5.67 -25.92 51.80
N PRO A 23 -6.12 -24.83 52.44
CA PRO A 23 -7.23 -24.87 53.39
C PRO A 23 -8.50 -25.50 52.79
N GLU A 24 -8.68 -25.39 51.47
CA GLU A 24 -9.74 -26.04 50.70
C GLU A 24 -9.59 -27.56 50.67
N LEU A 25 -8.36 -28.09 50.60
CA LEU A 25 -8.08 -29.52 50.61
C LEU A 25 -8.46 -30.14 51.94
N GLU A 26 -8.08 -29.51 53.06
CA GLU A 26 -8.44 -29.99 54.41
C GLU A 26 -9.95 -29.96 54.64
N ARG A 27 -10.62 -28.89 54.18
CA ARG A 27 -12.08 -28.77 54.21
C ARG A 27 -12.73 -29.87 53.37
N ALA A 28 -12.27 -30.09 52.15
CA ALA A 28 -12.78 -31.13 51.27
C ALA A 28 -12.55 -32.54 51.84
N GLU A 29 -11.38 -32.79 52.43
CA GLU A 29 -11.08 -34.06 53.07
C GLU A 29 -11.96 -34.31 54.29
N SER A 30 -12.16 -33.30 55.15
CA SER A 30 -13.03 -33.39 56.31
C SER A 30 -14.48 -33.72 55.92
N LEU A 31 -15.00 -33.07 54.88
CA LEU A 31 -16.32 -33.34 54.33
C LEU A 31 -16.39 -34.75 53.72
N ALA A 32 -15.38 -35.17 52.95
CA ALA A 32 -15.31 -36.50 52.36
C ALA A 32 -15.29 -37.60 53.43
N ARG A 33 -14.50 -37.42 54.50
CA ARG A 33 -14.46 -38.33 55.66
C ARG A 33 -15.81 -38.39 56.38
N GLY A 34 -16.44 -37.26 56.63
CA GLY A 34 -17.77 -37.21 57.25
C GLY A 34 -18.84 -37.91 56.42
N ALA A 35 -18.85 -37.68 55.10
CA ALA A 35 -19.75 -38.35 54.18
C ALA A 35 -19.49 -39.86 54.12
N ALA A 36 -18.22 -40.28 54.08
CA ALA A 36 -17.82 -41.68 54.10
C ALA A 36 -18.24 -42.38 55.40
N LEU A 37 -18.08 -41.74 56.56
CA LEU A 37 -18.54 -42.26 57.85
C LEU A 37 -20.05 -42.41 57.90
N LYS A 38 -20.79 -41.38 57.47
CA LYS A 38 -22.26 -41.44 57.39
C LYS A 38 -22.71 -42.59 56.49
N TRP A 39 -22.11 -42.72 55.31
CA TRP A 39 -22.38 -43.83 54.40
C TRP A 39 -22.06 -45.20 55.04
N ALA A 40 -20.88 -45.35 55.64
CA ALA A 40 -20.43 -46.61 56.24
C ALA A 40 -21.36 -47.04 57.39
N SER A 41 -21.80 -46.10 58.23
CA SER A 41 -22.73 -46.38 59.33
C SER A 41 -24.10 -46.88 58.84
N GLY A 42 -24.55 -46.43 57.66
CA GLY A 42 -25.78 -46.92 57.04
C GLY A 42 -25.63 -48.27 56.34
N VAL A 43 -24.49 -48.50 55.68
CA VAL A 43 -24.24 -49.72 54.90
C VAL A 43 -23.82 -50.91 55.77
N PHE A 44 -23.14 -50.66 56.89
CA PHE A 44 -22.63 -51.67 57.83
C PHE A 44 -23.27 -51.52 59.21
N CYS A 45 -24.60 -51.45 59.25
CA CYS A 45 -25.38 -51.33 60.49
C CYS A 45 -25.54 -52.67 61.24
N ARG A 46 -25.23 -53.81 60.59
CA ARG A 46 -25.21 -55.15 61.20
C ARG A 46 -23.92 -55.90 60.86
N PRO A 47 -23.42 -56.79 61.74
CA PRO A 47 -22.13 -57.46 61.54
C PRO A 47 -22.10 -58.36 60.29
N GLU A 48 -23.23 -58.98 59.90
CA GLU A 48 -23.32 -59.83 58.70
C GLU A 48 -23.05 -59.04 57.40
N GLN A 49 -23.27 -57.72 57.41
CA GLN A 49 -23.02 -56.86 56.25
C GLN A 49 -21.52 -56.63 55.98
N LEU A 50 -20.66 -56.88 56.97
CA LEU A 50 -19.21 -56.72 56.84
C LEU A 50 -18.57 -57.78 55.91
N GLU A 51 -19.24 -58.89 55.64
CA GLU A 51 -18.78 -59.90 54.67
C GLU A 51 -18.52 -59.30 53.27
N ARG A 52 -19.26 -58.23 52.92
CA ARG A 52 -19.11 -57.53 51.64
C ARG A 52 -18.02 -56.46 51.64
N LEU A 53 -17.38 -56.17 52.78
CA LEU A 53 -16.38 -55.10 52.92
C LEU A 53 -15.20 -55.29 51.97
N GLY A 54 -14.72 -56.53 51.80
CA GLY A 54 -13.65 -56.84 50.84
C GLY A 54 -14.00 -56.47 49.40
N GLN A 55 -15.25 -56.66 48.99
CA GLN A 55 -15.74 -56.27 47.66
C GLN A 55 -15.80 -54.74 47.52
N TYR A 56 -16.24 -54.02 48.55
CA TYR A 56 -16.23 -52.55 48.55
C TYR A 56 -14.82 -51.99 48.50
N LYS A 57 -13.89 -52.53 49.31
CA LYS A 57 -12.48 -52.13 49.29
C LYS A 57 -11.89 -52.32 47.89
N LYS A 58 -12.11 -53.48 47.26
CA LYS A 58 -11.66 -53.75 45.89
C LYS A 58 -12.24 -52.77 44.86
N ARG A 59 -13.53 -52.44 44.97
CA ARG A 59 -14.17 -51.44 44.09
C ARG A 59 -13.59 -50.04 44.29
N GLU A 60 -13.38 -49.63 45.54
CA GLU A 60 -12.87 -48.29 45.84
C GLU A 60 -11.40 -48.14 45.43
N THR A 61 -10.58 -49.17 45.63
CA THR A 61 -9.21 -49.19 45.11
C THR A 61 -9.17 -49.11 43.59
N GLN A 62 -10.07 -49.82 42.89
CA GLN A 62 -10.15 -49.76 41.44
C GLN A 62 -10.60 -48.39 40.93
N ARG A 63 -11.59 -47.77 41.60
CA ARG A 63 -12.06 -46.42 41.28
C ARG A 63 -10.97 -45.38 41.49
N THR A 64 -10.28 -45.43 42.63
CA THR A 64 -9.18 -44.51 42.94
C THR A 64 -8.06 -44.64 41.93
N SER A 65 -7.67 -45.87 41.57
CA SER A 65 -6.66 -46.12 40.53
C SER A 65 -7.09 -45.56 39.17
N SER A 66 -8.34 -45.78 38.74
CA SER A 66 -8.87 -45.23 37.49
C SER A 66 -8.87 -43.71 37.47
N ILE A 67 -9.30 -43.06 38.56
CA ILE A 67 -9.29 -41.60 38.69
C ILE A 67 -7.85 -41.08 38.62
N HIS A 68 -6.92 -41.70 39.35
CA HIS A 68 -5.52 -41.30 39.34
C HIS A 68 -4.90 -41.41 37.95
N SER A 69 -5.11 -42.53 37.24
CA SER A 69 -4.63 -42.70 35.87
C SER A 69 -5.21 -41.66 34.91
N ARG A 70 -6.50 -41.34 35.02
CA ARG A 70 -7.14 -40.31 34.20
C ARG A 70 -6.58 -38.91 34.50
N LEU A 71 -6.42 -38.55 35.77
CA LEU A 71 -5.83 -37.27 36.16
C LEU A 71 -4.39 -37.15 35.64
N LYS A 72 -3.58 -38.20 35.79
CA LYS A 72 -2.20 -38.23 35.28
C LYS A 72 -2.16 -38.04 33.76
N SER A 73 -3.00 -38.77 33.02
CA SER A 73 -3.08 -38.66 31.56
C SER A 73 -3.52 -37.27 31.11
N VAL A 74 -4.51 -36.68 31.77
CA VAL A 74 -5.00 -35.33 31.45
C VAL A 74 -3.93 -34.28 31.72
N VAL A 75 -3.30 -34.31 32.91
CA VAL A 75 -2.23 -33.37 33.26
C VAL A 75 -1.04 -33.52 32.32
N GLN A 76 -0.64 -34.75 31.99
CA GLN A 76 0.42 -35.02 31.04
C GLN A 76 0.11 -34.42 29.66
N SER A 77 -1.09 -34.67 29.12
CA SER A 77 -1.51 -34.11 27.83
C SER A 77 -1.52 -32.58 27.83
N TYR A 78 -1.95 -31.94 28.92
CA TYR A 78 -1.86 -30.48 29.04
C TYR A 78 -0.43 -29.97 29.04
N LEU A 79 0.47 -30.61 29.80
CA LEU A 79 1.88 -30.22 29.85
C LEU A 79 2.57 -30.41 28.50
N GLU A 80 2.28 -31.49 27.79
CA GLU A 80 2.75 -31.73 26.42
C GLU A 80 2.24 -30.66 25.45
N GLY A 81 0.95 -30.31 25.53
CA GLY A 81 0.36 -29.25 24.71
C GLY A 81 0.98 -27.88 24.98
N VAL A 82 1.22 -27.53 26.24
CA VAL A 82 1.91 -26.29 26.62
C VAL A 82 3.36 -26.31 26.14
N GLY A 83 4.07 -27.43 26.29
CA GLY A 83 5.44 -27.58 25.80
C GLY A 83 5.55 -27.39 24.29
N TRP A 84 4.66 -28.02 23.52
CA TRP A 84 4.59 -27.83 22.07
C TRP A 84 4.21 -26.40 21.67
N GLY A 85 3.30 -25.76 22.40
CA GLY A 85 2.96 -24.36 22.19
C GLY A 85 4.15 -23.41 22.41
N LEU A 86 4.95 -23.64 23.45
CA LEU A 86 6.17 -22.87 23.73
C LEU A 86 7.24 -23.07 22.65
N GLU A 87 7.38 -24.30 22.13
CA GLU A 87 8.28 -24.61 21.02
C GLU A 87 7.91 -23.80 19.77
N GLN A 88 6.65 -23.83 19.36
CA GLN A 88 6.18 -23.04 18.21
C GLN A 88 6.37 -21.54 18.40
N LEU A 89 6.16 -21.01 19.60
CA LEU A 89 6.41 -19.60 19.87
C LEU A 89 7.91 -19.25 19.76
N ARG A 90 8.79 -20.19 20.13
CA ARG A 90 10.24 -20.01 19.96
C ARG A 90 10.61 -20.01 18.48
N ASP A 91 10.07 -20.94 17.71
CA ASP A 91 10.34 -21.07 16.27
C ASP A 91 9.80 -19.85 15.50
N ALA A 92 8.55 -19.44 15.76
CA ALA A 92 7.97 -18.24 15.15
C ALA A 92 8.77 -16.96 15.46
N ARG A 93 9.37 -16.88 16.66
CA ARG A 93 10.26 -15.77 17.02
C ARG A 93 11.57 -15.80 16.22
N GLU A 94 12.10 -16.98 15.93
CA GLU A 94 13.30 -17.13 15.09
C GLU A 94 13.00 -16.76 13.65
N GLU A 95 11.90 -17.25 13.08
CA GLU A 95 11.42 -16.85 11.75
C GLU A 95 11.23 -15.33 11.65
N LEU A 96 10.62 -14.68 12.66
CA LEU A 96 10.45 -13.24 12.66
C LEU A 96 11.78 -12.48 12.69
N ARG A 97 12.80 -13.00 13.37
CA ARG A 97 14.16 -12.42 13.36
C ARG A 97 14.79 -12.53 11.98
N GLU A 98 14.63 -13.66 11.31
CA GLU A 98 15.12 -13.85 9.95
C GLU A 98 14.42 -12.89 8.98
N VAL A 99 13.09 -12.78 9.05
CA VAL A 99 12.32 -11.81 8.26
C VAL A 99 12.80 -10.39 8.53
N SER A 100 12.99 -10.00 9.79
CA SER A 100 13.52 -8.67 10.13
C SER A 100 14.91 -8.43 9.53
N HIS A 101 15.80 -9.42 9.56
CA HIS A 101 17.13 -9.30 8.96
C HIS A 101 17.04 -9.18 7.42
N THR A 102 16.18 -9.96 6.77
CA THR A 102 15.97 -9.84 5.32
C THR A 102 15.38 -8.49 4.93
N MET A 103 14.43 -7.95 5.69
CA MET A 103 13.89 -6.61 5.46
C MET A 103 14.95 -5.52 5.61
N GLN A 104 15.83 -5.62 6.62
CA GLN A 104 16.95 -4.69 6.76
C GLN A 104 17.91 -4.76 5.56
N LYS A 105 18.21 -5.97 5.07
CA LYS A 105 19.03 -6.16 3.87
C LYS A 105 18.37 -5.54 2.63
N VAL A 106 17.08 -5.81 2.39
CA VAL A 106 16.31 -5.22 1.28
C VAL A 106 16.28 -3.69 1.39
N SER A 107 16.07 -3.15 2.58
CA SER A 107 16.10 -1.69 2.80
C SER A 107 17.47 -1.09 2.46
N ALA A 108 18.56 -1.75 2.86
CA ALA A 108 19.90 -1.29 2.55
C ALA A 108 20.20 -1.36 1.05
N GLU A 109 19.74 -2.42 0.36
CA GLU A 109 19.87 -2.56 -1.09
C GLU A 109 19.03 -1.52 -1.83
N ALA A 110 17.81 -1.23 -1.38
CA ALA A 110 16.97 -0.19 -1.95
C ALA A 110 17.60 1.21 -1.80
N GLN A 111 18.17 1.53 -0.64
CA GLN A 111 18.91 2.79 -0.44
C GLN A 111 20.11 2.90 -1.37
N LYS A 112 20.87 1.80 -1.56
CA LYS A 112 21.96 1.76 -2.53
C LYS A 112 21.47 1.96 -3.96
N ALA A 113 20.35 1.33 -4.34
CA ALA A 113 19.76 1.50 -5.66
C ALA A 113 19.32 2.95 -5.92
N VAL A 114 18.70 3.61 -4.93
CA VAL A 114 18.37 5.05 -5.02
C VAL A 114 19.62 5.90 -5.18
N SER A 115 20.71 5.61 -4.44
CA SER A 115 21.97 6.34 -4.62
C SER A 115 22.60 6.12 -6.01
N GLY A 116 22.44 4.92 -6.58
CA GLY A 116 22.88 4.59 -7.94
C GLY A 116 22.01 5.21 -9.04
N ALA A 117 20.77 5.61 -8.71
CA ALA A 117 19.87 6.29 -9.63
C ALA A 117 20.29 7.75 -9.92
N SER A 118 21.26 8.30 -9.21
CA SER A 118 21.89 9.59 -9.55
C SER A 118 22.47 9.59 -10.97
N ALA A 119 23.08 8.49 -11.42
CA ALA A 119 23.54 8.34 -12.80
C ALA A 119 22.38 8.33 -13.83
N LEU A 120 21.18 7.90 -13.42
CA LEU A 120 19.99 7.98 -14.26
C LEU A 120 19.43 9.40 -14.34
N GLN A 121 19.72 10.25 -13.34
CA GLN A 121 19.32 11.65 -13.35
C GLN A 121 20.09 12.43 -14.44
N GLU A 122 21.40 12.20 -14.58
CA GLU A 122 22.19 12.79 -15.68
C GLU A 122 21.65 12.35 -17.04
N LEU A 123 21.26 11.08 -17.18
CA LEU A 123 20.64 10.57 -18.42
C LEU A 123 19.27 11.19 -18.69
N GLN A 124 18.45 11.42 -17.64
CA GLN A 124 17.17 12.11 -17.74
C GLN A 124 17.38 13.56 -18.20
N GLU A 125 18.35 14.29 -17.66
CA GLU A 125 18.69 15.65 -18.09
C GLU A 125 19.13 15.68 -19.56
N VAL A 126 19.96 14.74 -19.99
CA VAL A 126 20.36 14.64 -21.40
C VAL A 126 19.17 14.32 -22.30
N ALA A 127 18.28 13.42 -21.86
CA ALA A 127 17.06 13.09 -22.59
C ALA A 127 16.15 14.32 -22.72
N ASP A 128 15.94 15.08 -21.65
CA ASP A 128 15.15 16.31 -21.65
C ASP A 128 15.77 17.37 -22.58
N ASN A 129 17.08 17.56 -22.54
CA ASN A 129 17.79 18.47 -23.44
C ASN A 129 17.62 18.06 -24.91
N HIS A 130 17.77 16.77 -25.22
CA HIS A 130 17.58 16.26 -26.58
C HIS A 130 16.15 16.47 -27.07
N CYS A 131 15.19 16.23 -26.19
CA CYS A 131 13.77 16.37 -26.41
C CYS A 131 13.40 17.85 -26.71
N GLN A 132 13.94 18.80 -25.94
CA GLN A 132 13.81 20.25 -26.19
C GLN A 132 14.43 20.67 -27.53
N LEU A 133 15.64 20.17 -27.84
CA LEU A 133 16.31 20.46 -29.11
C LEU A 133 15.52 19.93 -30.30
N LEU A 134 14.96 18.73 -30.20
CA LEU A 134 14.09 18.17 -31.24
C LEU A 134 12.82 19.02 -31.44
N ALA A 135 12.18 19.46 -30.35
CA ALA A 135 11.04 20.37 -30.44
C ALA A 135 11.43 21.67 -31.17
N ALA A 136 12.53 22.30 -30.76
CA ALA A 136 13.04 23.52 -31.41
C ALA A 136 13.32 23.32 -32.90
N VAL A 137 14.07 22.27 -33.27
CA VAL A 137 14.42 21.96 -34.67
C VAL A 137 13.17 21.66 -35.50
N SER A 138 12.17 20.99 -34.94
CA SER A 138 10.90 20.71 -35.64
C SER A 138 10.03 21.95 -35.83
N ASN A 139 10.14 22.94 -34.93
CA ASN A 139 9.33 24.15 -34.96
C ASN A 139 9.89 25.25 -35.86
N LEU A 140 11.21 25.37 -35.97
CA LEU A 140 11.87 26.43 -36.75
C LEU A 140 11.34 26.59 -38.19
N PRO A 141 11.15 25.52 -38.99
CA PRO A 141 10.60 25.66 -40.33
C PRO A 141 9.18 26.23 -40.36
N ARG A 142 8.33 25.81 -39.40
CA ARG A 142 6.94 26.29 -39.28
C ARG A 142 6.93 27.76 -38.89
N LEU A 143 7.72 28.16 -37.90
CA LEU A 143 7.83 29.54 -37.43
C LEU A 143 8.25 30.50 -38.56
N TYR A 144 9.21 30.11 -39.41
CA TYR A 144 9.60 30.95 -40.54
C TYR A 144 8.45 31.17 -41.55
N LEU A 145 7.56 30.19 -41.70
CA LEU A 145 6.43 30.24 -42.63
C LEU A 145 5.22 31.00 -42.10
N VAL A 146 5.08 31.18 -40.77
CA VAL A 146 3.90 31.83 -40.15
C VAL A 146 3.61 33.19 -40.78
N LYS A 147 4.61 34.07 -40.90
CA LYS A 147 4.43 35.42 -41.47
C LYS A 147 3.96 35.38 -42.93
N SER A 148 4.56 34.50 -43.74
CA SER A 148 4.18 34.33 -45.15
C SER A 148 2.75 33.81 -45.29
N LYS A 149 2.38 32.82 -44.45
CA LYS A 149 1.03 32.25 -44.43
C LYS A 149 -0.02 33.24 -43.96
N VAL A 150 0.30 34.09 -42.98
CA VAL A 150 -0.57 35.19 -42.55
C VAL A 150 -0.83 36.16 -43.72
N LEU A 151 0.20 36.58 -44.45
CA LEU A 151 0.04 37.44 -45.64
C LEU A 151 -0.70 36.75 -46.80
N GLU A 152 -0.56 35.43 -46.95
CA GLU A 152 -1.34 34.64 -47.92
C GLU A 152 -2.82 34.64 -47.51
N THR A 153 -3.13 34.44 -46.22
CA THR A 153 -4.50 34.48 -45.70
C THR A 153 -5.15 35.84 -45.88
N GLU A 154 -4.39 36.92 -45.70
CA GLU A 154 -4.80 38.31 -45.99
C GLU A 154 -5.34 38.46 -47.41
N ARG A 155 -4.52 38.07 -48.39
CA ARG A 155 -4.87 38.16 -49.81
C ARG A 155 -6.07 37.29 -50.18
N LEU A 156 -6.20 36.11 -49.58
CA LEU A 156 -7.36 35.22 -49.80
C LEU A 156 -8.66 35.82 -49.25
N VAL A 157 -8.59 36.52 -48.12
CA VAL A 157 -9.74 37.26 -47.56
C VAL A 157 -10.13 38.44 -48.47
N GLU A 158 -9.15 39.22 -48.94
CA GLU A 158 -9.39 40.35 -49.84
C GLU A 158 -10.01 39.91 -51.18
N SER A 159 -9.54 38.80 -51.73
CA SER A 159 -10.06 38.19 -52.96
C SER A 159 -11.37 37.41 -52.79
N ARG A 160 -11.99 37.45 -51.60
CA ARG A 160 -13.25 36.76 -51.24
C ARG A 160 -13.21 35.23 -51.31
N ARG A 161 -12.02 34.62 -51.29
CA ARG A 161 -11.82 33.16 -51.26
C ARG A 161 -11.87 32.65 -49.81
N LEU A 162 -13.03 32.79 -49.18
CA LEU A 162 -13.20 32.62 -47.73
C LEU A 162 -12.95 31.18 -47.23
N LEU A 163 -13.27 30.17 -48.03
CA LEU A 163 -13.06 28.77 -47.65
C LEU A 163 -11.56 28.43 -47.56
N GLU A 164 -10.79 28.92 -48.53
CA GLU A 164 -9.34 28.73 -48.56
C GLU A 164 -8.65 29.54 -47.46
N ALA A 165 -9.11 30.76 -47.21
CA ALA A 165 -8.64 31.55 -46.07
C ALA A 165 -8.90 30.83 -44.74
N HIS A 166 -10.07 30.20 -44.56
CA HIS A 166 -10.38 29.43 -43.36
C HIS A 166 -9.47 28.20 -43.21
N ALA A 167 -9.23 27.45 -44.29
CA ALA A 167 -8.31 26.31 -44.25
C ALA A 167 -6.89 26.73 -43.82
N ARG A 168 -6.41 27.87 -44.34
CA ARG A 168 -5.09 28.43 -43.95
C ARG A 168 -5.04 28.92 -42.50
N LEU A 169 -6.14 29.45 -41.97
CA LEU A 169 -6.24 29.84 -40.55
C LEU A 169 -6.22 28.63 -39.62
N MET A 170 -6.91 27.54 -39.99
CA MET A 170 -6.87 26.28 -39.24
C MET A 170 -5.46 25.67 -39.23
N GLU A 171 -4.71 25.77 -40.33
CA GLU A 171 -3.30 25.36 -40.37
C GLU A 171 -2.44 26.16 -39.37
N LEU A 172 -2.64 27.47 -39.29
CA LEU A 172 -1.91 28.35 -38.36
C LEU A 172 -2.27 28.11 -36.89
N GLU A 173 -3.55 27.89 -36.59
CA GLU A 173 -4.01 27.52 -35.24
C GLU A 173 -3.44 26.17 -34.82
N ARG A 174 -3.42 25.19 -35.73
CA ARG A 174 -2.79 23.89 -35.46
C ARG A 174 -1.31 24.01 -35.15
N TRP A 175 -0.57 24.88 -35.85
CA TRP A 175 0.85 25.10 -35.56
C TRP A 175 1.07 25.75 -34.20
N GLN A 176 0.19 26.66 -33.78
CA GLN A 176 0.23 27.25 -32.45
C GLN A 176 -0.03 26.18 -31.38
N ASP A 177 -1.06 25.35 -31.56
CA ASP A 177 -1.40 24.27 -30.63
C ASP A 177 -0.30 23.21 -30.54
N GLU A 178 0.34 22.85 -31.65
CA GLU A 178 1.47 21.90 -31.69
C GLU A 178 2.67 22.43 -30.90
N VAL A 179 3.00 23.73 -31.04
CA VAL A 179 4.09 24.37 -30.27
C VAL A 179 3.76 24.41 -28.78
N LEU A 180 2.52 24.79 -28.42
CA LEU A 180 2.08 24.82 -27.03
C LEU A 180 2.06 23.42 -26.40
N LEU A 181 1.62 22.40 -27.13
CA LEU A 181 1.59 21.02 -26.64
C LEU A 181 3.01 20.50 -26.34
N GLN A 182 3.97 20.78 -27.22
CA GLN A 182 5.37 20.39 -27.02
C GLN A 182 6.02 21.09 -25.82
N LEU A 183 5.54 22.28 -25.47
CA LEU A 183 5.96 23.04 -24.30
C LEU A 183 5.22 22.61 -23.02
N CYS A 184 3.96 22.17 -23.13
CA CYS A 184 3.10 21.79 -22.00
C CYS A 184 3.22 20.32 -21.57
N ALA A 185 3.75 19.43 -22.42
CA ALA A 185 3.68 17.98 -22.20
C ALA A 185 4.34 17.57 -20.87
N PRO A 186 3.59 17.03 -19.89
CA PRO A 186 4.09 16.72 -18.55
C PRO A 186 4.90 15.41 -18.49
N GLY A 187 5.53 15.00 -19.60
CA GLY A 187 6.12 13.66 -19.74
C GLY A 187 7.35 13.56 -20.65
N GLY A 188 7.97 14.68 -21.00
CA GLY A 188 9.23 14.68 -21.74
C GLY A 188 9.46 16.04 -22.37
N CYS A 189 10.65 16.59 -22.14
CA CYS A 189 11.15 17.88 -22.63
C CYS A 189 10.90 19.11 -21.72
N GLY A 190 10.27 19.00 -20.55
CA GLY A 190 10.07 20.17 -19.69
C GLY A 190 9.97 19.78 -18.22
N GLY A 191 10.86 20.33 -17.40
CA GLY A 191 10.70 20.36 -15.95
C GLY A 191 9.36 20.99 -15.51
N PRO A 192 9.09 21.00 -14.20
CA PRO A 192 7.74 21.09 -13.65
C PRO A 192 7.02 22.37 -14.05
N SER A 193 5.97 22.24 -14.86
CA SER A 193 5.06 23.31 -15.28
C SER A 193 5.73 24.46 -16.04
N LEU A 194 5.25 24.74 -17.25
CA LEU A 194 5.63 25.96 -17.98
C LEU A 194 5.59 27.18 -17.05
N ALA A 195 6.64 27.98 -17.10
CA ALA A 195 6.54 29.35 -16.60
C ALA A 195 5.43 30.02 -17.44
N PRO A 196 4.46 30.69 -16.82
CA PRO A 196 3.38 31.37 -17.54
C PRO A 196 3.88 32.37 -18.59
N GLU A 197 5.13 32.80 -18.47
CA GLU A 197 5.84 33.67 -19.41
C GLU A 197 6.07 33.02 -20.79
N ASP A 198 6.37 31.71 -20.86
CA ASP A 198 6.63 31.00 -22.12
C ASP A 198 5.34 30.81 -22.93
N GLU A 199 4.23 30.52 -22.25
CA GLU A 199 2.91 30.44 -22.86
C GLU A 199 2.49 31.80 -23.45
N LEU A 200 2.74 32.88 -22.71
CA LEU A 200 2.48 34.25 -23.17
C LEU A 200 3.33 34.61 -24.38
N MET A 201 4.62 34.26 -24.40
CA MET A 201 5.50 34.52 -25.53
C MET A 201 5.01 33.86 -26.83
N VAL A 202 4.55 32.61 -26.76
CA VAL A 202 3.97 31.91 -27.91
C VAL A 202 2.69 32.61 -28.36
N ARG A 203 1.80 32.96 -27.42
CA ARG A 203 0.55 33.68 -27.75
C ARG A 203 0.80 35.05 -28.37
N ASP A 204 1.82 35.77 -27.92
CA ASP A 204 2.23 37.06 -28.48
C ASP A 204 2.79 36.93 -29.89
N TYR A 205 3.62 35.92 -30.15
CA TYR A 205 4.12 35.64 -31.50
C TYR A 205 3.01 35.31 -32.50
N PHE A 206 2.03 34.50 -32.07
CA PHE A 206 0.85 34.15 -32.87
C PHE A 206 -0.30 35.17 -32.77
N SER A 207 -0.12 36.31 -32.08
CA SER A 207 -1.16 37.34 -31.90
C SER A 207 -1.71 37.88 -33.22
N GLY A 208 -0.90 37.87 -34.28
CA GLY A 208 -1.35 38.13 -35.65
C GLY A 208 -2.56 37.28 -36.00
N VAL A 209 -2.49 35.97 -35.78
CA VAL A 209 -3.55 34.96 -36.01
C VAL A 209 -4.80 35.25 -35.17
N GLY A 210 -4.66 35.66 -33.90
CA GLY A 210 -5.78 36.09 -33.07
C GLY A 210 -6.50 37.33 -33.60
N GLY A 211 -5.73 38.30 -34.11
CA GLY A 211 -6.26 39.46 -34.83
C GLY A 211 -7.07 39.08 -36.08
N TRP A 212 -6.62 38.03 -36.79
CA TRP A 212 -7.33 37.47 -37.96
C TRP A 212 -8.70 36.92 -37.61
N TRP A 213 -8.84 36.14 -36.53
CA TRP A 213 -10.14 35.63 -36.10
C TRP A 213 -11.16 36.73 -35.85
N THR A 214 -10.75 37.83 -35.22
CA THR A 214 -11.67 38.96 -34.99
C THR A 214 -12.04 39.70 -36.28
N ARG A 215 -11.16 39.72 -37.28
CA ARG A 215 -11.39 40.36 -38.59
C ARG A 215 -12.23 39.46 -39.49
N TRP A 216 -11.98 38.16 -39.48
CA TRP A 216 -12.76 37.13 -40.14
C TRP A 216 -14.18 37.05 -39.58
N ALA A 217 -14.35 37.04 -38.25
CA ALA A 217 -15.67 37.11 -37.61
C ALA A 217 -16.44 38.39 -37.98
N ARG A 218 -15.75 39.54 -38.12
CA ARG A 218 -16.37 40.79 -38.59
C ARG A 218 -16.74 40.74 -40.08
N SER A 219 -15.90 40.13 -40.93
CA SER A 219 -16.20 39.95 -42.35
C SER A 219 -17.36 38.97 -42.52
N CYS A 220 -17.29 37.77 -41.96
CA CYS A 220 -18.40 36.81 -41.94
C CYS A 220 -19.67 37.37 -41.27
N GLY A 221 -19.57 38.18 -40.20
CA GLY A 221 -20.69 38.88 -39.57
C GLY A 221 -21.38 39.88 -40.50
N ARG A 222 -20.60 40.58 -41.33
CA ARG A 222 -21.09 41.54 -42.32
C ARG A 222 -21.72 40.86 -43.54
N TRP A 223 -21.29 39.63 -43.87
CA TRP A 223 -21.85 38.80 -44.96
C TRP A 223 -23.01 37.89 -44.51
N SER A 224 -23.03 37.45 -43.26
CA SER A 224 -24.08 36.58 -42.67
C SER A 224 -25.40 37.31 -42.42
N GLY A 225 -25.39 38.64 -42.22
CA GLY A 225 -26.62 39.44 -42.16
C GLY A 225 -27.50 39.35 -43.42
N ALA A 226 -26.91 39.03 -44.57
CA ALA A 226 -27.60 38.89 -45.86
C ALA A 226 -27.81 37.41 -46.29
N ALA A 227 -26.90 36.49 -45.96
CA ALA A 227 -26.94 35.11 -46.46
C ALA A 227 -27.33 34.03 -45.41
N TRP A 228 -27.07 34.25 -44.11
CA TRP A 228 -27.25 33.19 -43.10
C TRP A 228 -28.70 32.99 -42.63
N ARG A 229 -29.61 33.93 -42.91
CA ARG A 229 -31.04 33.82 -42.55
C ARG A 229 -31.80 32.71 -43.29
N ARG A 230 -31.20 32.05 -44.30
CA ARG A 230 -31.86 30.96 -45.05
C ARG A 230 -31.35 29.55 -44.74
N HIS A 231 -30.22 29.38 -44.03
CA HIS A 231 -29.65 28.03 -43.82
C HIS A 231 -29.30 27.65 -42.38
N ALA A 232 -29.39 28.55 -41.41
CA ALA A 232 -29.14 28.21 -40.01
C ALA A 232 -30.43 27.81 -39.26
N ARG A 233 -31.07 26.73 -39.69
CA ARG A 233 -31.89 25.87 -38.81
C ARG A 233 -31.23 24.50 -38.74
N THR A 234 -30.14 24.41 -37.96
CA THR A 234 -29.76 23.26 -37.13
C THR A 234 -28.47 23.60 -36.39
N PRO A 235 -28.49 23.75 -35.06
CA PRO A 235 -27.29 23.95 -34.26
C PRO A 235 -26.76 22.62 -33.73
N ARG A 236 -25.44 22.59 -33.46
CA ARG A 236 -24.66 21.56 -32.75
C ARG A 236 -24.14 20.43 -33.63
N PHE A 237 -23.04 19.83 -33.16
CA PHE A 237 -21.97 19.14 -33.90
C PHE A 237 -21.11 20.16 -34.65
N TRP A 238 -19.90 20.51 -34.20
CA TRP A 238 -18.80 19.60 -33.90
C TRP A 238 -18.06 19.99 -32.61
N CYS A 239 -18.13 19.10 -31.62
CA CYS A 239 -17.11 18.99 -30.59
C CYS A 239 -15.92 18.23 -31.17
N ARG A 240 -14.73 18.76 -30.85
CA ARG A 240 -13.40 18.13 -30.85
C ARG A 240 -13.43 16.60 -30.59
N PRO A 241 -12.55 15.81 -31.22
CA PRO A 241 -11.71 14.87 -30.47
C PRO A 241 -10.62 15.63 -29.68
#